data_AF-A0A059DEZ2-F1
#
_entry.id   AF-A0A059DEZ2-F1
#
_cell.length_a   1.000
_cell.length_b   1.000
_cell.length_c   1.000
_cell.angle_alpha   90.00
_cell.angle_beta   90.00
_cell.angle_gamma   90.00
#
_symmetry.space_group_name_H-M   'P 1'
#
loop_
_entity.id
_entity.type
_entity.pdbx_description
1 polymer ?
#
loop_
_entity_poly.entity_id
_entity_poly.type
_entity_poly.pdbx_seq_one_letter_code
_entity_poly.pdbx_strand_id
1 'polypeptide(L)'
;MTQAPELVLRACIADAACVMFFGYAGSEDHRDFAWVRRGRIFPFMDFVDRFQEQPELKDCKPSDFQIAMEEAFLAENGYTEKLTHDINLAAGNTTAADFVYRGIEEATGSNQDQEFNSLNF
;
A
#
# COMPACT_ATOMS: atom_id res chain seq x y z
N MET A 1 5.26 -3.94 -6.89
CA MET A 1 4.63 -4.50 -5.67
C MET A 1 4.42 -6.00 -5.86
N THR A 2 4.89 -6.82 -4.92
CA THR A 2 4.69 -8.27 -4.90
C THR A 2 3.34 -8.60 -4.27
N GLN A 3 2.57 -9.49 -4.90
CA GLN A 3 1.32 -9.95 -4.34
C GLN A 3 1.57 -10.91 -3.17
N ALA A 4 0.74 -10.85 -2.14
CA ALA A 4 0.80 -11.78 -1.03
C ALA A 4 0.58 -13.24 -1.51
N PRO A 5 1.26 -14.24 -0.91
CA PRO A 5 1.03 -15.64 -1.25
C PRO A 5 -0.43 -16.06 -1.12
N GLU A 6 -0.89 -17.00 -1.95
CA GLU A 6 -2.28 -17.49 -1.95
C GLU A 6 -2.73 -17.99 -0.57
N LEU A 7 -1.82 -18.62 0.17
CA LEU A 7 -2.02 -19.06 1.55
C LEU A 7 -2.43 -17.91 2.49
N VAL A 8 -1.89 -16.71 2.29
CA VAL A 8 -2.23 -15.52 3.09
C VAL A 8 -3.58 -14.98 2.64
N LEU A 9 -3.82 -14.90 1.33
CA LEU A 9 -5.05 -14.36 0.75
C LEU A 9 -6.28 -15.18 1.15
N ARG A 10 -6.18 -16.52 1.13
CA ARG A 10 -7.30 -17.42 1.49
C ARG A 10 -7.69 -17.34 2.97
N ALA A 11 -6.79 -16.89 3.84
CA ALA A 11 -7.07 -16.75 5.26
C ALA A 11 -7.96 -15.54 5.60
N CYS A 12 -8.20 -14.65 4.62
CA CYS A 12 -9.05 -13.45 4.65
C CYS A 12 -9.79 -13.19 5.97
N ILE A 13 -9.40 -12.11 6.66
CA ILE A 13 -9.98 -11.72 7.95
C ILE A 13 -10.89 -10.51 7.75
N ALA A 14 -12.13 -10.59 8.22
CA ALA A 14 -13.07 -9.46 8.22
C ALA A 14 -12.49 -8.24 8.96
N ASP A 15 -12.77 -7.05 8.44
CA ASP A 15 -12.28 -5.76 8.97
C ASP A 15 -10.76 -5.61 9.08
N ALA A 16 -10.01 -6.44 8.34
CA ALA A 16 -8.57 -6.35 8.21
C ALA A 16 -8.15 -6.07 6.75
N ALA A 17 -6.93 -5.55 6.60
CA ALA A 17 -6.24 -5.48 5.33
C ALA A 17 -5.02 -6.42 5.36
N CYS A 18 -4.74 -7.06 4.24
CA CYS A 18 -3.49 -7.79 4.04
C CYS A 18 -2.41 -6.75 3.76
N VAL A 19 -1.42 -6.64 4.65
CA VAL A 19 -0.30 -5.71 4.53
C VAL A 19 0.98 -6.49 4.31
N MET A 20 1.92 -5.86 3.62
CA MET A 20 3.31 -6.29 3.49
C MET A 20 4.15 -5.44 4.43
N PHE A 21 5.07 -6.03 5.18
CA PHE A 21 5.99 -5.27 6.02
C PHE A 21 7.25 -4.86 5.25
N PHE A 22 7.69 -3.64 5.51
CA PHE A 22 9.00 -3.15 5.11
C PHE A 22 10.07 -3.57 6.13
N GLY A 23 11.33 -3.57 5.70
CA GLY A 23 12.48 -3.99 6.51
C GLY A 23 12.92 -5.43 6.25
N TYR A 24 13.76 -5.93 7.17
CA TYR A 24 14.47 -7.19 7.01
C TYR A 24 13.66 -8.39 7.52
N ALA A 25 13.26 -9.29 6.61
CA ALA A 25 12.46 -10.48 6.92
C ALA A 25 13.31 -11.75 7.22
N GLY A 26 14.60 -11.59 7.58
CA GLY A 26 15.46 -12.74 7.90
C GLY A 26 15.97 -13.56 6.72
N SER A 27 15.38 -13.39 5.53
CA SER A 27 15.84 -13.98 4.25
C SER A 27 15.69 -12.94 3.14
N GLU A 28 16.64 -12.89 2.21
CA GLU A 28 16.73 -11.81 1.20
C GLU A 28 15.56 -11.80 0.20
N ASP A 29 14.85 -12.92 0.03
CA ASP A 29 13.87 -13.08 -1.06
C ASP A 29 12.40 -13.11 -0.63
N HIS A 30 12.09 -13.16 0.67
CA HIS A 30 10.70 -13.30 1.14
C HIS A 30 10.25 -12.08 1.93
N ARG A 31 9.12 -11.49 1.52
CA ARG A 31 8.45 -10.44 2.28
C ARG A 31 7.45 -11.04 3.26
N ASP A 32 7.36 -10.44 4.44
CA ASP A 32 6.38 -10.83 5.44
C ASP A 32 5.04 -10.16 5.17
N PHE A 33 3.96 -10.94 5.28
CA PHE A 33 2.59 -10.46 5.12
C PHE A 33 1.77 -10.80 6.36
N ALA A 34 0.86 -9.89 6.72
CA ALA A 34 -0.10 -10.14 7.79
C ALA A 34 -1.45 -9.48 7.53
N TRP A 35 -2.46 -9.96 8.22
CA TRP A 35 -3.76 -9.32 8.30
C TRP A 35 -3.81 -8.36 9.48
N VAL A 36 -3.90 -7.06 9.20
CA VAL A 36 -3.96 -6.01 10.22
C VAL A 36 -5.34 -5.37 10.21
N ARG A 37 -5.98 -5.30 11.39
CA ARG A 37 -7.29 -4.62 11.53
C ARG A 37 -7.18 -3.18 11.06
N ARG A 38 -8.17 -2.69 10.30
CA ARG A 38 -8.13 -1.33 9.72
C ARG A 38 -7.95 -0.22 10.74
N GLY A 39 -8.51 -0.36 11.95
CA GLY A 39 -8.30 0.59 13.05
C GLY A 39 -6.89 0.60 13.67
N ARG A 40 -5.96 -0.20 13.13
CA ARG A 40 -4.53 -0.21 13.51
C ARG A 40 -3.62 0.21 12.35
N ILE A 41 -4.19 0.71 11.25
CA ILE A 41 -3.45 1.20 10.09
C ILE A 41 -3.58 2.72 10.09
N PHE A 42 -2.44 3.40 10.01
CA PHE A 42 -2.36 4.86 10.03
C PHE A 42 -1.58 5.33 8.81
N PRO A 43 -1.95 6.48 8.21
CA PRO A 43 -1.18 7.09 7.13
C PRO A 43 0.28 7.32 7.57
N PHE A 44 1.24 6.91 6.75
CA PHE A 44 2.65 6.93 7.15
C PHE A 44 3.15 8.35 7.43
N MET A 45 2.99 9.27 6.46
CA MET A 45 3.49 10.64 6.56
C MET A 45 2.91 11.43 7.73
N ASP A 46 1.64 11.19 8.07
CA ASP A 46 0.96 11.91 9.15
C ASP A 46 1.40 11.44 10.55
N PHE A 47 2.02 10.25 10.64
CA PHE A 47 2.34 9.59 11.92
C PHE A 47 3.82 9.29 12.09
N VAL A 48 4.68 9.70 11.15
CA VAL A 48 6.10 9.33 11.12
C VAL A 48 6.85 9.73 12.39
N ASP A 49 6.62 10.95 12.89
CA ASP A 49 7.23 11.43 14.14
C ASP A 49 6.78 10.59 15.33
N ARG A 50 5.49 10.23 15.36
CA ARG A 50 4.91 9.42 16.43
C ARG A 50 5.43 7.99 16.43
N PHE A 51 5.81 7.44 15.27
CA PHE A 51 6.43 6.12 15.16
C PHE A 51 7.85 6.11 15.71
N GLN A 52 8.61 7.21 15.54
CA GLN A 52 9.97 7.35 16.08
C GLN A 52 9.97 7.54 17.59
N GLU A 53 8.93 8.15 18.15
CA GLU A 53 8.80 8.41 19.58
C GLU A 53 8.33 7.19 20.40
N GLN A 54 8.04 6.04 19.78
CA GLN A 54 7.47 4.89 20.49
C GLN A 54 8.51 4.22 21.41
N PRO A 55 8.33 4.27 22.76
CA PRO A 55 9.32 3.75 23.70
C PRO A 55 9.29 2.21 23.83
N GLU A 56 8.37 1.53 23.13
CA GLU A 56 8.04 0.12 23.33
C GLU A 56 8.23 -0.75 22.08
N LEU A 57 9.21 -0.44 21.25
CA LEU A 57 9.79 -1.41 20.31
C LEU A 57 10.60 -2.51 21.06
N LYS A 58 10.11 -2.97 22.22
CA LYS A 58 10.81 -3.87 23.15
C LYS A 58 11.26 -5.18 22.50
N ASP A 59 10.57 -5.58 21.43
CA ASP A 59 10.84 -6.82 20.68
C ASP A 59 11.47 -6.57 19.29
N CYS A 60 11.78 -5.33 18.92
CA CYS A 60 12.38 -4.97 17.64
C CYS A 60 13.76 -4.33 17.85
N LYS A 61 14.76 -4.76 17.07
CA LYS A 61 16.06 -4.07 17.07
C LYS A 61 15.88 -2.69 16.45
N PRO A 62 16.37 -1.61 17.07
CA PRO A 62 16.25 -0.26 16.52
C PRO A 62 16.79 -0.12 15.09
N SER A 63 17.85 -0.87 14.75
CA SER A 63 18.41 -0.93 13.39
C SER A 63 17.42 -1.45 12.36
N ASP A 64 16.68 -2.51 12.71
CA ASP A 64 15.77 -3.17 11.79
C ASP A 64 14.52 -2.29 11.56
N PHE A 65 14.08 -1.60 12.61
CA PHE A 65 13.02 -0.59 12.52
C PHE A 65 13.43 0.61 11.65
N GLN A 66 14.65 1.11 11.81
CA GLN A 66 15.16 2.22 11.00
C GLN A 66 15.17 1.86 9.51
N ILE A 67 15.60 0.63 9.15
CA ILE A 67 15.57 0.15 7.76
C ILE A 67 14.13 0.13 7.22
N ALA A 68 13.18 -0.36 8.01
CA ALA A 68 11.76 -0.39 7.62
C ALA A 68 11.20 1.03 7.39
N MET A 69 11.59 1.99 8.23
CA MET A 69 11.22 3.41 8.07
C MET A 69 11.81 4.02 6.80
N GLU A 70 13.10 3.80 6.52
CA GLU A 70 13.75 4.29 5.31
C GLU A 70 13.11 3.71 4.05
N GLU A 71 12.81 2.41 4.04
CA GLU A 71 12.12 1.76 2.92
C GLU A 71 10.69 2.32 2.72
N ALA A 72 9.94 2.56 3.79
CA ALA A 72 8.63 3.20 3.72
C ALA A 72 8.69 4.61 3.12
N PHE A 73 9.69 5.41 3.51
CA PHE A 73 9.93 6.73 2.92
C PHE A 73 10.24 6.65 1.42
N LEU A 74 11.06 5.69 0.99
CA LEU A 74 11.38 5.53 -0.43
C LEU A 74 10.14 5.13 -1.24
N ALA A 75 9.30 4.24 -0.69
CA ALA A 75 8.04 3.85 -1.31
C ALA A 75 7.05 5.03 -1.41
N GLU A 76 6.89 5.82 -0.35
CA GLU A 76 6.00 6.99 -0.35
C GLU A 76 6.40 8.03 -1.41
N ASN A 77 7.70 8.19 -1.64
CA ASN A 77 8.23 9.10 -2.67
C ASN A 77 8.23 8.48 -4.09
N GLY A 78 7.66 7.28 -4.28
CA GLY A 78 7.52 6.62 -5.58
C GLY A 78 8.78 5.95 -6.13
N TYR A 79 9.86 5.85 -5.33
CA TYR A 79 11.12 5.29 -5.81
C TYR A 79 11.04 3.77 -6.03
N THR A 80 10.23 3.07 -5.25
CA THR A 80 10.06 1.62 -5.36
C THR A 80 9.30 1.24 -6.64
N GLU A 81 8.26 1.99 -6.98
CA GLU A 81 7.46 1.84 -8.20
C GLU A 81 8.30 2.14 -9.43
N LYS A 82 9.06 3.25 -9.38
CA LYS A 82 9.95 3.66 -10.45
C LYS A 82 11.04 2.61 -10.70
N LEU A 83 11.70 2.12 -9.65
CA LEU A 83 12.71 1.07 -9.76
C LEU A 83 12.12 -0.22 -10.35
N THR A 84 10.93 -0.62 -9.88
CA THR A 84 10.23 -1.80 -10.43
C THR A 84 9.92 -1.61 -11.91
N HIS A 85 9.46 -0.42 -12.31
CA HIS A 85 9.18 -0.08 -13.70
C HIS A 85 10.44 -0.10 -14.58
N ASP A 86 11.54 0.48 -14.11
CA ASP A 86 12.80 0.54 -14.85
C ASP A 86 13.42 -0.86 -15.03
N ILE A 87 13.37 -1.71 -14.00
CA ILE A 87 13.80 -3.12 -14.09
C ILE A 87 12.96 -3.88 -15.12
N ASN A 88 11.64 -3.70 -15.06
CA ASN A 88 10.69 -4.31 -15.98
C ASN A 88 10.97 -3.88 -17.44
N LEU A 89 11.15 -2.58 -17.65
CA LEU A 89 11.52 -2.02 -18.96
C LEU A 89 12.84 -2.59 -19.47
N ALA A 90 13.86 -2.68 -18.62
CA ALA A 90 15.16 -3.27 -18.97
C ALA A 90 15.09 -4.78 -19.25
N ALA A 91 14.19 -5.50 -18.56
CA ALA A 91 13.92 -6.92 -18.77
C ALA A 91 13.02 -7.20 -19.99
N GLY A 92 12.53 -6.16 -20.68
CA GLY A 92 11.71 -6.28 -21.90
C GLY A 92 10.27 -6.76 -21.65
N ASN A 93 9.76 -6.69 -20.41
CA ASN A 93 8.43 -7.18 -20.05
C ASN A 93 7.34 -6.09 -20.20
N THR A 94 7.27 -5.45 -21.36
CA THR A 94 6.44 -4.25 -21.65
C THR A 94 4.91 -4.49 -21.70
N THR A 95 4.34 -5.50 -21.05
CA THR A 95 2.91 -5.85 -21.24
C THR A 95 2.03 -5.89 -19.99
N ALA A 96 2.54 -5.58 -18.79
CA ALA A 96 1.72 -5.65 -17.57
C ALA A 96 1.38 -4.28 -16.92
N ALA A 97 2.05 -3.20 -17.30
CA ALA A 97 1.97 -1.92 -16.57
C ALA A 97 0.85 -0.96 -17.04
N ASP A 98 0.20 -1.23 -18.17
CA ASP A 98 -0.83 -0.32 -18.72
C ASP A 98 -2.19 -0.40 -18.01
N PHE A 99 -2.44 -1.45 -17.22
CA PHE A 99 -3.72 -1.61 -16.52
C PHE A 99 -3.82 -0.83 -15.19
N VAL A 100 -2.69 -0.38 -14.62
CA VAL A 100 -2.70 0.28 -13.30
C VAL A 100 -2.95 1.79 -13.43
N TYR A 101 -2.61 2.42 -14.56
CA TYR A 101 -2.85 3.86 -14.78
C TYR A 101 -4.28 4.21 -15.22
N ARG A 102 -5.10 3.23 -15.64
CA ARG A 102 -6.51 3.42 -16.03
C ARG A 102 -7.48 2.97 -14.92
N GLY A 103 -7.16 3.26 -13.67
CA GLY A 103 -7.98 2.89 -12.51
C GLY A 103 -8.36 4.05 -11.58
N ILE A 104 -7.72 5.21 -11.72
CA ILE A 104 -8.04 6.41 -10.95
C ILE A 104 -8.68 7.42 -11.92
N GLU A 105 -9.86 7.06 -12.44
CA GLU A 105 -10.78 8.09 -12.93
C GLU A 105 -11.58 8.54 -11.70
N GLU A 106 -11.29 9.76 -11.24
CA GLU A 106 -12.03 10.47 -10.20
C GLU A 106 -13.53 10.26 -10.38
N ALA A 107 -14.16 9.55 -9.44
CA ALA A 107 -15.60 9.62 -9.27
C ALA A 107 -15.94 10.99 -8.66
N THR A 108 -15.87 12.05 -9.48
CA THR A 108 -16.47 13.35 -9.14
C THR A 108 -17.97 13.18 -9.29
N GLY A 109 -18.62 12.61 -8.27
CA GLY A 109 -20.07 12.63 -8.11
C GLY A 109 -20.53 14.05 -7.83
N SER A 110 -20.66 14.86 -8.88
CA SER A 110 -21.29 16.17 -8.82
C SER A 110 -22.78 15.99 -8.53
N ASN A 111 -23.19 16.16 -7.28
CA ASN A 111 -24.58 16.41 -6.92
C ASN A 111 -25.03 17.71 -7.60
N GLN A 112 -25.85 17.60 -8.63
CA GLN A 112 -26.70 18.70 -9.07
C GLN A 112 -28.14 18.23 -9.02
N ASP A 113 -28.83 18.77 -8.01
CA ASP A 113 -30.27 18.84 -7.94
C ASP A 113 -30.80 19.51 -9.21
N GLN A 114 -31.79 18.90 -9.87
CA GLN A 114 -32.64 19.62 -10.78
C GLN A 114 -34.09 19.16 -10.61
N GLU A 115 -34.83 19.97 -9.86
CA GLU A 115 -36.28 19.93 -9.76
C GLU A 115 -36.96 20.23 -11.10
N PHE A 116 -38.21 19.74 -11.19
CA PHE A 116 -39.39 20.37 -11.81
C PHE A 116 -39.84 19.97 -13.25
N ASN A 117 -40.95 19.22 -13.25
CA ASN A 117 -42.19 19.33 -14.04
C ASN A 117 -42.19 19.21 -15.58
N SER A 118 -42.96 18.23 -16.11
CA SER A 118 -44.33 18.43 -16.66
C SER A 118 -44.78 17.31 -17.64
N LEU A 119 -45.88 16.64 -17.29
CA LEU A 119 -47.05 16.16 -18.09
C LEU A 119 -46.98 15.64 -19.55
N ASN A 120 -47.72 14.53 -19.73
CA ASN A 120 -48.55 14.05 -20.89
C ASN A 120 -47.81 13.51 -22.14
N PHE A 121 -48.21 12.41 -22.78
CA PHE A 121 -49.50 11.71 -22.90
C PHE A 121 -49.36 10.19 -22.73
#